data_AF-A0A7R9E1D6-F1
#
_entry.id   AF-A0A7R9E1D6-F1
#
_cell.length_a   1.000
_cell.length_b   1.000
_cell.length_c   1.000
_cell.angle_alpha   90.00
_cell.angle_beta   90.00
_cell.angle_gamma   90.00
#
_symmetry.space_group_name_H-M   'P 1'
#
loop_
_entity.id
_entity.type
_entity.pdbx_description
1 polymer ?
#
loop_
_entity_poly.entity_id
_entity_poly.type
_entity_poly.pdbx_seq_one_letter_code
_entity_poly.pdbx_strand_id
1 'polypeptide(L)'
;MSQHARKNGGLILHVLAAVYTFLGLAIVCDDYFVSSLDRICEELKLSPDVAGATFMAAGSSAPELATVVIGVFFAQDDIGVSGVIGSAVFNIMFVIAVCALCAQTVCYLNWWPLCRDCFFLFGCHFSHALHHL
;
A
#
# COMPACT_ATOMS: atom_id res chain seq x y z
N MET A 1 -4.94 17.95 20.31
CA MET A 1 -5.88 18.89 19.64
C MET A 1 -7.06 19.21 20.56
N SER A 2 -7.34 20.50 20.79
CA SER A 2 -8.36 20.97 21.76
C SER A 2 -9.78 20.52 21.38
N GLN A 3 -10.50 19.97 22.36
CA GLN A 3 -11.88 19.43 22.27
C GLN A 3 -12.91 20.41 21.67
N HIS A 4 -12.65 21.71 21.69
CA HIS A 4 -13.53 22.73 21.11
C HIS A 4 -13.58 22.71 19.57
N ALA A 5 -12.51 22.31 18.87
CA ALA A 5 -12.47 22.30 17.41
C ALA A 5 -13.26 21.13 16.78
N ARG A 6 -13.40 20.00 17.51
CA ARG A 6 -14.18 18.82 17.06
C ARG A 6 -15.70 19.08 17.07
N LYS A 7 -16.18 19.96 17.94
CA LYS A 7 -17.62 20.28 18.11
C LYS A 7 -18.19 21.23 17.05
N ASN A 8 -17.36 22.03 16.38
CA ASN A 8 -17.80 23.09 15.44
C ASN A 8 -17.66 22.69 13.96
N GLY A 9 -17.91 21.42 13.60
CA GLY A 9 -17.90 20.99 12.18
C GLY A 9 -16.52 20.80 11.55
N GLY A 10 -15.42 20.98 12.31
CA GLY A 10 -14.06 20.73 11.81
C GLY A 10 -13.80 19.30 11.34
N LEU A 11 -14.62 18.33 11.81
CA LEU A 11 -14.58 16.95 11.33
C LEU A 11 -14.91 16.84 9.84
N ILE A 12 -15.91 17.58 9.36
CA ILE A 12 -16.34 17.54 7.95
C ILE A 12 -15.23 18.08 7.06
N LEU A 13 -14.57 19.17 7.48
CA LEU A 13 -13.44 19.74 6.75
C LEU A 13 -12.25 18.75 6.68
N HIS A 14 -11.96 18.03 7.77
CA HIS A 14 -10.88 17.02 7.78
C HIS A 14 -11.22 15.83 6.90
N VAL A 15 -12.47 15.37 6.89
CA VAL A 15 -12.93 14.29 6.02
C VAL A 15 -12.83 14.70 4.55
N LEU A 16 -13.28 15.92 4.20
CA LEU A 16 -13.18 16.43 2.84
C LEU A 16 -11.72 16.60 2.40
N ALA A 17 -10.85 17.12 3.27
CA ALA A 17 -9.42 17.23 2.98
C ALA A 17 -8.77 15.86 2.79
N ALA A 18 -9.12 14.86 3.62
CA ALA A 18 -8.62 13.49 3.48
C ALA A 18 -9.06 12.87 2.14
N VAL A 19 -10.33 13.01 1.77
CA VAL A 19 -10.87 12.50 0.50
C VAL A 19 -10.21 13.19 -0.70
N TYR A 20 -10.07 14.52 -0.66
CA TYR A 20 -9.41 15.29 -1.73
C TYR A 20 -7.95 14.84 -1.91
N THR A 21 -7.22 14.67 -0.82
CA THR A 21 -5.81 14.24 -0.87
C THR A 21 -5.68 12.81 -1.36
N PHE A 22 -6.59 11.91 -0.95
CA PHE A 22 -6.63 10.53 -1.43
C PHE A 22 -6.88 10.44 -2.94
N LEU A 23 -7.88 11.19 -3.45
CA LEU A 23 -8.16 11.25 -4.88
C LEU A 23 -6.99 11.86 -5.67
N GLY A 24 -6.37 12.92 -5.14
CA GLY A 24 -5.18 13.52 -5.74
C GLY A 24 -4.02 12.52 -5.85
N LEU A 25 -3.75 11.77 -4.80
CA LEU A 25 -2.74 10.71 -4.80
C LEU A 25 -3.06 9.59 -5.79
N ALA A 26 -4.32 9.17 -5.88
CA ALA A 26 -4.74 8.14 -6.83
C ALA A 26 -4.51 8.57 -8.29
N ILE A 27 -4.91 9.79 -8.66
CA ILE A 27 -4.71 10.35 -10.01
C ILE A 27 -3.22 10.47 -10.32
N VAL A 28 -2.41 10.98 -9.37
CA VAL A 28 -0.96 11.12 -9.58
C VAL A 28 -0.28 9.77 -9.74
N CYS A 29 -0.68 8.76 -8.96
CA CYS A 29 -0.12 7.42 -9.06
C CYS A 29 -0.46 6.77 -10.41
N ASP A 30 -1.72 6.87 -10.85
CA ASP A 30 -2.19 6.21 -12.07
C ASP A 30 -1.69 6.93 -13.34
N ASP A 31 -1.91 8.24 -13.47
CA ASP A 31 -1.61 8.97 -14.70
C ASP A 31 -0.13 9.31 -14.86
N TYR A 32 0.56 9.68 -13.78
CA TYR A 32 1.92 10.23 -13.85
C TYR A 32 2.99 9.21 -13.46
N PHE A 33 2.78 8.49 -12.36
CA PHE A 33 3.80 7.61 -11.82
C PHE A 33 3.94 6.31 -12.62
N VAL A 34 2.82 5.65 -13.00
CA VAL A 34 2.87 4.48 -13.90
C VAL A 34 3.47 4.84 -15.26
N SER A 35 3.01 5.94 -15.88
CA SER A 35 3.55 6.43 -17.16
C SER A 35 5.06 6.71 -17.10
N SER A 36 5.55 7.21 -15.96
CA SER A 36 6.99 7.44 -15.75
C SER A 36 7.77 6.12 -15.66
N LEU A 37 7.23 5.10 -14.99
CA LEU A 37 7.83 3.77 -14.91
C LEU A 37 7.90 3.09 -16.27
N ASP A 38 6.83 3.20 -17.06
CA ASP A 38 6.81 2.67 -18.43
C ASP A 38 7.91 3.30 -19.28
N ARG A 39 8.06 4.63 -19.20
CA ARG A 39 9.10 5.32 -19.95
C ARG A 39 10.51 4.87 -19.54
N ILE A 40 10.76 4.67 -18.25
CA ILE A 40 12.04 4.14 -17.76
C ILE A 40 12.28 2.73 -18.29
N CYS A 41 11.25 1.87 -18.30
CA CYS A 41 11.36 0.51 -18.83
C CYS A 41 11.65 0.48 -20.34
N GLU A 42 11.07 1.40 -21.11
CA GLU A 42 11.36 1.56 -22.54
C GLU A 42 12.83 1.96 -22.78
N GLU A 43 13.34 2.95 -22.04
CA GLU A 43 14.73 3.42 -22.16
C GLU A 43 15.74 2.32 -21.75
N LEU A 44 15.38 1.50 -20.76
CA LEU A 44 16.16 0.34 -20.33
C LEU A 44 16.02 -0.88 -21.26
N LYS A 45 15.18 -0.81 -22.31
CA LYS A 45 14.91 -1.89 -23.27
C LYS A 45 14.50 -3.20 -22.59
N LEU A 46 13.70 -3.11 -21.52
CA LEU A 46 13.20 -4.28 -20.82
C LEU A 46 12.05 -4.92 -21.61
N SER A 47 11.99 -6.25 -21.59
CA SER A 47 10.82 -6.99 -22.08
C SER A 47 9.61 -6.65 -21.20
N PRO A 48 8.39 -6.48 -21.77
CA PRO A 48 7.19 -6.13 -21.00
C PRO A 48 6.91 -7.08 -19.83
N ASP A 49 7.22 -8.36 -19.97
CA ASP A 49 7.05 -9.34 -18.88
C ASP A 49 7.99 -9.07 -17.70
N VAL A 50 9.24 -8.67 -17.98
CA VAL A 50 10.26 -8.38 -16.96
C VAL A 50 10.02 -7.01 -16.33
N ALA A 51 9.62 -6.03 -17.16
CA ALA A 51 9.24 -4.68 -16.73
C ALA A 51 8.04 -4.74 -15.76
N GLY A 52 6.99 -5.48 -16.13
CA GLY A 52 5.82 -5.71 -15.30
C GLY A 52 6.15 -6.40 -13.98
N ALA A 53 6.89 -7.51 -14.04
CA ALA A 53 7.23 -8.30 -12.87
C ALA A 53 8.15 -7.58 -11.87
N THR A 54 8.93 -6.60 -12.32
CA THR A 54 9.98 -5.97 -11.49
C THR A 54 9.69 -4.49 -11.24
N PHE A 55 9.74 -3.66 -12.29
CA PHE A 55 9.71 -2.21 -12.15
C PHE A 55 8.29 -1.70 -11.90
N MET A 56 7.29 -2.22 -12.61
CA MET A 56 5.90 -1.81 -12.36
C MET A 56 5.41 -2.33 -11.01
N ALA A 57 5.73 -3.59 -10.68
CA ALA A 57 5.40 -4.17 -9.38
C ALA A 57 6.07 -3.42 -8.21
N ALA A 58 7.39 -3.20 -8.25
CA ALA A 58 8.12 -2.49 -7.19
C ALA A 58 7.74 -1.00 -7.15
N GLY A 59 7.53 -0.40 -8.32
CA GLY A 59 7.10 0.98 -8.46
C GLY A 59 5.76 1.21 -7.80
N SER A 60 4.74 0.39 -8.10
CA SER A 60 3.40 0.54 -7.51
C SER A 60 3.42 0.59 -5.97
N SER A 61 4.35 -0.12 -5.32
CA SER A 61 4.51 -0.12 -3.86
C SER A 61 5.34 1.04 -3.30
N ALA A 62 6.00 1.84 -4.13
CA ALA A 62 6.80 3.00 -3.71
C ALA A 62 5.99 4.09 -2.99
N PRO A 63 4.81 4.54 -3.48
CA PRO A 63 3.99 5.51 -2.74
C PRO A 63 3.56 4.97 -1.37
N GLU A 64 3.22 3.69 -1.29
CA GLU A 64 2.85 3.03 -0.04
C GLU A 64 4.03 3.00 0.94
N LEU A 65 5.22 2.63 0.47
CA LEU A 65 6.46 2.68 1.25
C LEU A 65 6.73 4.11 1.75
N ALA A 66 6.51 5.14 0.93
CA ALA A 66 6.66 6.53 1.34
C ALA A 66 5.67 6.91 2.45
N THR A 67 4.40 6.50 2.35
CA THR A 67 3.41 6.74 3.42
C THR A 67 3.77 6.04 4.73
N VAL A 68 4.31 4.82 4.63
CA VAL A 68 4.82 4.01 5.75
C VAL A 68 5.99 4.71 6.43
N VAL A 69 6.99 5.16 5.65
CA VAL A 69 8.16 5.88 6.17
C VAL A 69 7.71 7.16 6.86
N ILE A 70 6.86 7.97 6.23
CA ILE A 70 6.34 9.20 6.85
C ILE A 70 5.56 8.87 8.13
N GLY A 71 4.73 7.82 8.12
CA GLY A 71 3.97 7.37 9.28
C GLY A 71 4.85 6.98 10.45
N VAL A 72 5.93 6.22 10.22
CA VAL A 72 6.87 5.79 11.27
C VAL A 72 7.71 6.96 11.81
N PHE A 73 8.15 7.89 10.96
CA PHE A 73 9.00 9.00 11.39
C PHE A 73 8.23 10.17 12.01
N PHE A 74 7.00 10.44 11.56
CA PHE A 74 6.19 11.57 12.05
C PHE A 74 5.17 11.18 13.13
N ALA A 75 4.61 9.96 13.10
CA ALA A 75 3.78 9.47 14.20
C ALA A 75 4.69 8.77 15.21
N GLN A 76 5.17 9.51 16.21
CA GLN A 76 6.08 9.05 17.27
C GLN A 76 5.50 7.99 18.24
N ASP A 77 4.56 7.15 17.82
CA ASP A 77 3.88 6.16 18.66
C ASP A 77 3.67 4.82 17.93
N ASP A 78 3.42 3.73 18.68
CA ASP A 78 3.11 2.37 18.18
C ASP A 78 1.96 2.29 17.13
N ILE A 79 1.24 3.39 16.95
CA ILE A 79 0.24 3.62 15.90
C ILE A 79 0.88 3.54 14.50
N GLY A 80 2.12 4.01 14.36
CA GLY A 80 2.86 3.95 13.09
C GLY A 80 3.09 2.51 12.66
N VAL A 81 3.70 1.69 13.52
CA VAL A 81 4.05 0.29 13.22
C VAL A 81 2.81 -0.56 12.92
N SER A 82 1.75 -0.41 13.70
CA SER A 82 0.48 -1.12 13.46
C SER A 82 -0.20 -0.70 12.15
N GLY A 83 -0.13 0.57 11.78
CA GLY A 83 -0.61 1.06 10.48
C GLY A 83 0.15 0.49 9.29
N VAL A 84 1.48 0.35 9.40
CA VAL A 84 2.33 -0.24 8.34
C VAL A 84 1.96 -1.70 8.09
N ILE A 85 1.87 -2.50 9.15
CA ILE A 85 1.53 -3.91 9.07
C ILE A 85 0.12 -4.08 8.49
N GLY A 86 -0.83 -3.26 8.96
CA GLY A 86 -2.21 -3.26 8.46
C GLY A 86 -2.31 -2.93 6.98
N SER A 87 -1.57 -1.92 6.51
CA SER A 87 -1.58 -1.52 5.09
C SER A 87 -0.99 -2.61 4.18
N ALA A 88 0.10 -3.26 4.60
CA ALA A 88 0.72 -4.36 3.85
C ALA A 88 -0.22 -5.58 3.72
N VAL A 89 -0.89 -5.94 4.83
CA VAL A 89 -1.88 -7.02 4.86
C VAL A 89 -3.10 -6.68 4.00
N PHE A 90 -3.55 -5.41 4.05
CA PHE A 90 -4.66 -4.93 3.23
C PHE A 90 -4.32 -4.97 1.75
N ASN A 91 -3.13 -4.49 1.33
CA ASN A 91 -2.73 -4.51 -0.08
C ASN A 91 -2.74 -5.95 -0.63
N ILE A 92 -2.07 -6.88 0.06
CA ILE A 92 -1.96 -8.27 -0.40
C ILE A 92 -3.32 -8.97 -0.42
N MET A 93 -4.18 -8.79 0.58
CA MET A 93 -5.49 -9.47 0.57
C MET A 93 -6.52 -8.78 -0.33
N PHE A 94 -6.69 -7.46 -0.19
CA PHE A 94 -7.74 -6.72 -0.88
C PHE A 94 -7.43 -6.53 -2.36
N VAL A 95 -6.21 -6.13 -2.71
CA VAL A 95 -5.84 -5.92 -4.12
C VAL A 95 -5.87 -7.25 -4.87
N ILE A 96 -5.32 -8.33 -4.31
CA ILE A 96 -5.38 -9.65 -4.96
C ILE A 96 -6.83 -10.13 -5.09
N ALA A 97 -7.68 -9.94 -4.06
CA ALA A 97 -9.09 -10.31 -4.14
C ALA A 97 -9.85 -9.54 -5.23
N VAL A 98 -9.68 -8.21 -5.31
CA VAL A 98 -10.30 -7.38 -6.33
C VAL A 98 -9.76 -7.71 -7.72
N CYS A 99 -8.45 -7.87 -7.87
CA CYS A 99 -7.84 -8.30 -9.13
C CYS A 99 -8.34 -9.68 -9.57
N ALA A 100 -8.50 -10.64 -8.65
CA ALA A 100 -9.04 -11.96 -8.97
C ALA A 100 -10.52 -11.91 -9.37
N LEU A 101 -11.31 -11.01 -8.79
CA LEU A 101 -12.71 -10.80 -9.17
C LEU A 101 -12.86 -10.08 -10.52
N CYS A 102 -11.95 -9.13 -10.81
CA CYS A 102 -11.97 -8.35 -12.05
C CYS A 102 -11.23 -9.04 -13.21
N ALA A 103 -10.33 -9.99 -12.93
CA ALA A 103 -9.60 -10.72 -13.95
C ALA A 103 -10.53 -11.68 -14.70
N GLN A 104 -10.82 -11.35 -15.96
CA GLN A 104 -11.54 -12.23 -16.90
C GLN A 104 -10.66 -13.37 -17.47
N THR A 105 -9.44 -13.55 -16.96
CA THR A 105 -8.44 -14.51 -17.44
C THR A 105 -7.97 -15.44 -16.33
N VAL A 106 -7.63 -16.69 -16.67
CA VAL A 106 -7.04 -17.65 -15.71
C VAL A 106 -5.65 -17.20 -15.24
N CYS A 107 -5.60 -16.63 -14.04
CA CYS A 107 -4.35 -16.29 -13.37
C CYS A 107 -3.81 -17.53 -12.62
N TYR A 108 -2.65 -18.05 -13.04
CA TYR A 108 -1.96 -19.12 -12.32
C TYR A 108 -1.25 -18.55 -11.09
N LEU A 109 -1.96 -18.48 -9.96
CA LEU A 109 -1.38 -18.08 -8.68
C LEU A 109 -0.72 -19.29 -8.02
N ASN A 110 0.59 -19.22 -7.83
CA ASN A 110 1.32 -20.26 -7.11
C ASN A 110 0.93 -20.18 -5.62
N TRP A 111 0.40 -21.28 -5.06
CA TRP A 111 -0.11 -21.32 -3.69
C TRP A 111 1.00 -21.17 -2.64
N TRP A 112 2.24 -21.56 -3.00
CA TRP A 112 3.42 -21.49 -2.14
C TRP A 112 3.83 -20.07 -1.69
N PRO A 113 4.02 -19.07 -2.58
CA PRO A 113 4.29 -17.70 -2.18
C PRO A 113 3.16 -17.07 -1.38
N LEU A 114 1.88 -17.36 -1.71
CA LEU A 114 0.74 -16.83 -0.93
C LEU A 114 0.76 -17.37 0.51
N CYS A 115 0.96 -18.68 0.68
CA CYS A 115 1.11 -19.27 2.01
C CYS A 115 2.35 -18.78 2.74
N ARG A 116 3.48 -18.60 2.06
CA ARG A 116 4.70 -18.04 2.64
C ARG A 116 4.45 -16.63 3.18
N ASP A 117 3.83 -15.76 2.39
CA ASP A 117 3.63 -14.35 2.74
C ASP A 117 2.61 -14.22 3.89
N CYS A 118 1.53 -15.00 3.87
CA CYS A 118 0.60 -15.10 5.01
C CYS A 118 1.28 -15.65 6.28
N PHE A 119 2.12 -16.67 6.15
CA PHE A 119 2.82 -17.28 7.29
C PHE A 119 3.88 -16.32 7.87
N PHE A 120 4.59 -15.57 7.02
CA PHE A 120 5.56 -14.58 7.46
C PHE A 120 4.89 -13.42 8.22
N LEU A 121 3.76 -12.93 7.71
CA LEU A 121 2.97 -11.89 8.37
C LEU A 121 2.40 -12.37 9.72
N PHE A 122 1.85 -13.59 9.77
CA PHE A 122 1.32 -14.16 11.01
C PHE A 122 2.43 -14.49 12.02
N GLY A 123 3.57 -14.98 11.55
CA GLY A 123 4.76 -15.26 12.35
C GLY A 123 5.40 -14.02 12.94
N CYS A 124 5.52 -12.93 12.17
CA CYS A 124 5.98 -11.63 12.68
C CYS A 124 5.01 -11.05 13.72
N HIS A 125 3.70 -11.14 13.49
CA HIS A 125 2.71 -10.69 14.46
C HIS A 125 2.77 -11.51 15.77
N PHE A 126 2.95 -12.83 15.67
CA PHE A 126 3.10 -13.70 16.83
C PHE A 126 4.41 -13.45 17.59
N SER A 127 5.52 -13.22 16.88
CA SER A 127 6.82 -12.90 17.49
C SER A 127 6.81 -11.54 18.20
N HIS A 128 6.09 -10.55 17.66
CA HIS A 128 5.94 -9.24 18.31
C HIS A 128 5.03 -9.32 19.54
N ALA A 129 3.97 -10.12 19.50
CA ALA A 129 3.12 -10.40 20.65
C ALA A 129 3.84 -11.17 21.78
N LEU A 130 4.83 -12.01 21.44
CA LEU A 130 5.63 -12.75 22.42
C LEU A 130 6.68 -11.88 23.14
N HIS A 131 7.15 -10.79 22.52
CA HIS A 131 8.13 -9.87 23.10
C HIS A 131 7.50 -8.86 24.10
N HIS A 132 6.16 -8.86 24.20
CA HIS A 132 5.37 -8.04 25.14
C HIS A 132 4.72 -8.86 26.27
N LEU A 133 5.06 -10.15 26.39
CA LEU A 133 4.69 -11.08 27.48
C LEU A 133 5.92 -11.37 28.36
#